data_AF-R0KMS3-F1
#
_entry.id   AF-R0KMS3-F1
#
_cell.length_a   1.000
_cell.length_b   1.000
_cell.length_c   1.000
_cell.angle_alpha   90.00
_cell.angle_beta   90.00
_cell.angle_gamma   90.00
#
_symmetry.space_group_name_H-M   'P 1'
#
loop_
_entity.id
_entity.type
_entity.pdbx_description
1 polymer ?
#
loop_
_entity_poly.entity_id
_entity_poly.type
_entity_poly.pdbx_seq_one_letter_code
_entity_poly.pdbx_strand_id
1 'polypeptide(L)'
;MIFELPLVLLIISISFYFFRKKKIELSTFIPFLSPFSNYFTTKILLTPSIHQIVSLYSGNEIINELYAIISLSLDFCVSQVLITPQPSQIVITGHLKSILRPNFYIFKSKFKLKHAGLVYSKKYLLNNISKYQIYGVINKKILDFVSKYDFDIFYCSFVPKIVDTKVFKSQFYLKGSVDLIKNEDFIKDLVEILEERIEDTEKRINDIKKKYLIEFEKFKNEESMGFIEKMKKEVKMRG
;
A
#
# COMPACT_ATOMS: atom_id res chain seq x y z
N MET A 1 -26.91 27.08 32.76
CA MET A 1 -26.05 26.29 33.67
C MET A 1 -26.61 24.93 34.07
N ILE A 2 -27.70 24.79 34.86
CA ILE A 2 -28.15 23.44 35.31
C ILE A 2 -28.61 22.54 34.15
N PHE A 3 -29.25 23.08 33.10
CA PHE A 3 -29.66 22.29 31.92
C PHE A 3 -28.52 21.97 30.94
N GLU A 4 -27.37 22.65 31.05
CA GLU A 4 -26.21 22.40 30.20
C GLU A 4 -25.39 21.21 30.73
N LEU A 5 -25.39 20.99 32.05
CA LEU A 5 -24.63 19.91 32.68
C LEU A 5 -25.10 18.49 32.25
N PRO A 6 -26.42 18.18 32.23
CA PRO A 6 -26.93 16.92 31.69
C PRO A 6 -26.62 16.74 30.20
N LEU A 7 -26.71 17.82 29.41
CA LEU A 7 -26.41 17.77 27.98
C LEU A 7 -24.92 17.48 27.74
N VAL A 8 -24.03 18.13 28.47
CA VAL A 8 -22.59 17.88 28.41
C VAL A 8 -22.26 16.44 28.83
N LEU A 9 -22.85 15.94 29.93
CA LEU A 9 -22.68 14.55 30.37
C LEU A 9 -23.19 13.53 29.34
N LEU A 10 -24.30 13.83 28.67
CA LEU A 10 -24.84 13.01 27.59
C LEU A 10 -23.88 12.96 26.41
N ILE A 11 -23.37 14.11 25.95
CA ILE A 11 -22.40 14.20 24.86
C ILE A 11 -21.11 13.44 25.20
N ILE A 12 -20.61 13.57 26.42
CA ILE A 12 -19.41 12.84 26.89
C ILE A 12 -19.68 11.33 26.89
N SER A 13 -20.83 10.89 27.40
CA SER A 13 -21.19 9.48 27.48
C SER A 13 -21.32 8.84 26.09
N ILE A 14 -21.98 9.54 25.16
CA ILE A 14 -22.12 9.11 23.76
C ILE A 14 -20.74 9.04 23.09
N SER A 15 -19.92 10.08 23.25
CA SER A 15 -18.56 10.13 22.69
C SER A 15 -17.70 8.98 23.22
N PHE A 16 -17.77 8.71 24.52
CA PHE A 16 -17.03 7.62 25.17
C PHE A 16 -17.51 6.24 24.73
N TYR A 17 -18.83 6.07 24.53
CA TYR A 17 -19.40 4.85 23.95
C TYR A 17 -18.87 4.59 22.54
N PHE A 18 -18.89 5.60 21.65
CA PHE A 18 -18.35 5.46 20.30
C PHE A 18 -16.86 5.16 20.29
N PHE A 19 -16.09 5.84 21.15
CA PHE A 19 -14.66 5.58 21.34
C PHE A 19 -14.41 4.12 21.72
N ARG A 20 -15.13 3.61 22.74
CA ARG A 20 -14.99 2.22 23.19
C ARG A 20 -15.37 1.23 22.11
N LYS A 21 -16.48 1.48 21.40
CA LYS A 21 -16.95 0.62 20.31
C LYS A 21 -15.89 0.49 19.22
N LYS A 22 -15.31 1.60 18.74
CA LYS A 22 -14.26 1.59 17.71
C LYS A 22 -12.98 0.92 18.20
N LYS A 23 -12.60 1.13 19.46
CA LYS A 23 -11.45 0.43 20.06
C LYS A 23 -11.64 -1.09 20.12
N ILE A 24 -12.84 -1.55 20.50
CA ILE A 24 -13.18 -2.99 20.51
C ILE A 24 -13.15 -3.54 19.08
N GLU A 25 -13.75 -2.84 18.14
CA GLU A 25 -13.76 -3.22 16.73
C GLU A 25 -12.32 -3.37 16.19
N LEU A 26 -11.44 -2.39 16.41
CA LEU A 26 -10.02 -2.51 16.04
C LEU A 26 -9.34 -3.73 16.69
N SER A 27 -9.62 -3.97 17.98
CA SER A 27 -9.00 -5.07 18.70
C SER A 27 -9.38 -6.45 18.13
N THR A 28 -10.56 -6.56 17.52
CA THR A 28 -10.99 -7.81 16.86
C THR A 28 -10.15 -8.18 15.65
N PHE A 29 -9.46 -7.22 15.03
CA PHE A 29 -8.62 -7.46 13.86
C PHE A 29 -7.16 -7.80 14.17
N ILE A 30 -6.69 -7.51 15.39
CA ILE A 30 -5.31 -7.77 15.81
C ILE A 30 -4.92 -9.26 15.69
N PRO A 31 -5.79 -10.22 16.11
CA PRO A 31 -5.46 -11.65 15.98
C PRO A 31 -5.25 -12.09 14.54
N PHE A 32 -5.98 -11.51 13.58
CA PHE A 32 -5.83 -11.82 12.15
C PHE A 32 -4.49 -11.37 11.57
N LEU A 33 -3.74 -10.49 12.26
CA LEU A 33 -2.37 -10.13 11.89
C LEU A 33 -1.31 -11.00 12.58
N SER A 34 -1.70 -11.91 13.48
CA SER A 34 -0.75 -12.81 14.16
C SER A 34 0.03 -13.73 13.22
N PRO A 35 -0.49 -14.21 12.07
CA PRO A 35 0.28 -15.09 11.18
C PRO A 35 1.57 -14.46 10.63
N PHE A 36 1.66 -13.12 10.55
CA PHE A 36 2.93 -12.46 10.20
C PHE A 36 4.05 -12.78 11.18
N SER A 37 3.75 -13.03 12.46
CA SER A 37 4.77 -13.37 13.46
C SER A 37 5.52 -14.67 13.16
N ASN A 38 5.00 -15.53 12.27
CA ASN A 38 5.71 -16.73 11.82
C ASN A 38 6.90 -16.41 10.88
N TYR A 39 6.91 -15.21 10.28
CA TYR A 39 7.87 -14.83 9.24
C TYR A 39 8.85 -13.74 9.68
N PHE A 40 8.62 -13.12 10.85
CA PHE A 40 9.38 -11.96 11.33
C PHE A 40 9.77 -12.16 12.79
N THR A 41 10.98 -11.72 13.15
CA THR A 41 11.49 -11.86 14.52
C THR A 41 10.95 -10.82 15.48
N THR A 42 10.53 -9.67 14.96
CA THR A 42 10.10 -8.52 15.76
C THR A 42 8.74 -8.03 15.30
N LYS A 43 7.91 -7.64 16.28
CA LYS A 43 6.59 -7.06 16.08
C LYS A 43 6.41 -5.87 17.01
N ILE A 44 6.00 -4.72 16.47
CA ILE A 44 5.62 -3.54 17.24
C ILE A 44 4.19 -3.14 16.86
N LEU A 45 3.33 -2.97 17.85
CA LEU A 45 1.96 -2.56 17.66
C LEU A 45 1.79 -1.08 18.08
N LEU A 46 1.31 -0.25 17.17
CA LEU A 46 1.07 1.17 17.37
C LEU A 46 -0.40 1.50 17.12
N THR A 47 -0.97 2.41 17.92
CA THR A 47 -2.35 2.88 17.79
C THR A 47 -2.36 4.40 17.57
N PRO A 48 -2.02 4.86 16.35
CA PRO A 48 -1.88 6.30 16.08
C PRO A 48 -3.21 7.06 16.20
N SER A 49 -4.35 6.36 16.07
CA SER A 49 -5.67 6.95 16.30
C SER A 49 -6.69 5.89 16.73
N ILE A 50 -7.89 6.35 17.10
CA ILE A 50 -9.02 5.49 17.52
C ILE A 50 -9.56 4.64 16.36
N HIS A 51 -9.26 5.04 15.12
CA HIS A 51 -9.72 4.37 13.91
C HIS A 51 -8.61 3.57 13.23
N GLN A 52 -7.38 3.60 13.76
CA GLN A 52 -6.24 3.05 13.07
C GLN A 52 -5.31 2.29 14.00
N ILE A 53 -4.86 1.14 13.53
CA ILE A 53 -3.81 0.37 14.17
C ILE A 53 -2.74 0.04 13.14
N VAL A 54 -1.49 0.07 13.57
CA VAL A 54 -0.32 -0.21 12.74
C VAL A 54 0.46 -1.32 13.43
N SER A 55 0.60 -2.46 12.76
CA SER A 55 1.53 -3.52 13.15
C SER A 55 2.78 -3.43 12.27
N LEU A 56 3.89 -3.10 12.88
CA LEU A 56 5.22 -3.13 12.28
C LEU A 56 5.84 -4.51 12.51
N TYR A 57 6.43 -5.08 11.46
CA TYR A 57 7.17 -6.33 11.51
C TYR A 57 8.56 -6.14 10.88
N SER A 58 9.59 -6.70 11.50
CA SER A 58 10.96 -6.63 10.99
C SER A 58 11.76 -7.90 11.31
N GLY A 59 12.92 -8.04 10.67
CA GLY A 59 13.85 -9.14 10.88
C GLY A 59 13.56 -10.40 10.05
N ASN A 60 12.81 -10.28 8.96
CA ASN A 60 12.74 -11.32 7.93
C ASN A 60 14.00 -11.26 7.03
N GLU A 61 14.36 -12.39 6.43
CA GLU A 61 15.55 -12.48 5.56
C GLU A 61 15.40 -11.69 4.26
N ILE A 62 14.18 -11.57 3.74
CA ILE A 62 13.85 -10.97 2.45
C ILE A 62 13.16 -9.62 2.63
N ILE A 63 12.19 -9.53 3.52
CA ILE A 63 11.40 -8.34 3.79
C ILE A 63 12.08 -7.59 4.94
N ASN A 64 12.60 -6.39 4.66
CA ASN A 64 13.31 -5.63 5.68
C ASN A 64 12.35 -5.14 6.77
N GLU A 65 11.25 -4.55 6.32
CA GLU A 65 10.19 -3.99 7.17
C GLU A 65 8.85 -4.19 6.47
N LEU A 66 7.82 -4.54 7.25
CA LEU A 66 6.45 -4.65 6.82
C LEU A 66 5.55 -3.88 7.79
N TYR A 67 4.62 -3.11 7.24
CA TYR A 67 3.64 -2.33 7.94
C TYR A 67 2.27 -2.84 7.53
N ALA A 68 1.53 -3.41 8.47
CA ALA A 68 0.12 -3.75 8.32
C ALA A 68 -0.72 -2.68 9.03
N ILE A 69 -1.39 -1.85 8.24
CA ILE A 69 -2.17 -0.70 8.69
C ILE A 69 -3.64 -1.02 8.47
N ILE A 70 -4.39 -1.13 9.56
CA ILE A 70 -5.85 -1.28 9.51
C ILE A 70 -6.46 0.07 9.83
N SER A 71 -7.38 0.53 8.99
CA SER A 71 -8.15 1.75 9.19
C SER A 71 -9.63 1.42 9.12
N LEU A 72 -10.38 1.71 10.19
CA LEU A 72 -11.84 1.58 10.22
C LEU A 72 -12.52 2.72 9.45
N SER A 73 -13.78 2.50 9.09
CA SER A 73 -14.63 3.56 8.55
C SER A 73 -14.73 4.75 9.51
N LEU A 74 -14.61 5.95 8.92
CA LEU A 74 -14.74 7.23 9.61
C LEU A 74 -16.23 7.59 9.68
N ASP A 75 -16.88 7.15 10.76
CA ASP A 75 -18.33 7.37 10.93
C ASP A 75 -18.66 8.58 11.82
N PHE A 76 -17.65 9.40 12.17
CA PHE A 76 -17.82 10.49 13.14
C PHE A 76 -18.52 11.72 12.54
N CYS A 77 -18.44 11.91 11.22
CA CYS A 77 -18.96 13.09 10.54
C CYS A 77 -20.11 12.69 9.61
N VAL A 78 -21.33 13.12 9.95
CA VAL A 78 -22.55 12.80 9.20
C VAL A 78 -22.44 13.21 7.72
N SER A 79 -21.80 14.35 7.43
CA SER A 79 -21.57 14.77 6.04
C SER A 79 -20.58 13.86 5.30
N GLN A 80 -19.54 13.35 5.97
CA GLN A 80 -18.62 12.38 5.36
C GLN A 80 -19.28 11.02 5.15
N VAL A 81 -20.10 10.56 6.09
CA VAL A 81 -20.85 9.29 5.98
C VAL A 81 -21.84 9.33 4.81
N LEU A 82 -22.53 10.46 4.61
CA LEU A 82 -23.54 10.61 3.56
C LEU A 82 -22.94 10.89 2.17
N ILE A 83 -21.80 11.58 2.09
CA ILE A 83 -21.21 12.02 0.81
C ILE A 83 -20.15 11.03 0.30
N THR A 84 -19.32 10.48 1.19
CA THR A 84 -18.16 9.65 0.84
C THR A 84 -17.88 8.59 1.91
N PRO A 85 -18.73 7.55 2.03
CA PRO A 85 -18.47 6.47 2.96
C PRO A 85 -17.11 5.82 2.64
N GLN A 86 -16.19 5.86 3.58
CA GLN A 86 -14.91 5.16 3.48
C GLN A 86 -15.04 3.81 4.18
N PRO A 87 -15.04 2.68 3.44
CA PRO A 87 -15.10 1.37 4.08
C PRO A 87 -13.82 1.10 4.86
N SER A 88 -13.94 0.24 5.88
CA SER A 88 -12.78 -0.28 6.62
C SER A 88 -11.82 -0.97 5.66
N GLN A 89 -10.54 -0.62 5.74
CA GLN A 89 -9.52 -1.02 4.80
C GLN A 89 -8.27 -1.52 5.52
N ILE A 90 -7.51 -2.35 4.81
CA ILE A 90 -6.15 -2.70 5.19
C ILE A 90 -5.18 -2.24 4.11
N VAL A 91 -4.05 -1.69 4.56
CA VAL A 91 -2.87 -1.43 3.76
C VAL A 91 -1.72 -2.25 4.31
N ILE A 92 -1.10 -3.06 3.46
CA ILE A 92 0.12 -3.81 3.79
C ILE A 92 1.22 -3.31 2.87
N THR A 93 2.23 -2.68 3.45
CA THR A 93 3.29 -2.01 2.69
C THR A 93 4.64 -2.24 3.37
N GLY A 94 5.73 -2.09 2.64
CA GLY A 94 7.04 -2.29 3.25
C GLY A 94 8.19 -2.23 2.28
N HIS A 95 9.37 -2.53 2.80
CA HIS A 95 10.62 -2.51 2.05
C HIS A 95 11.18 -3.91 1.87
N LEU A 96 11.56 -4.23 0.65
CA LEU A 96 12.18 -5.50 0.28
C LEU A 96 13.70 -5.32 0.23
N LYS A 97 14.45 -6.32 0.71
CA LYS A 97 15.89 -6.37 0.46
C LYS A 97 16.11 -6.54 -1.04
N SER A 98 16.99 -5.71 -1.60
CA SER A 98 17.07 -5.42 -3.04
C SER A 98 17.60 -6.60 -3.89
N ILE A 99 16.84 -7.69 -3.99
CA ILE A 99 17.23 -8.91 -4.69
C ILE A 99 16.13 -9.28 -5.66
N LEU A 100 16.40 -9.12 -6.97
CA LEU A 100 15.80 -9.85 -8.09
C LEU A 100 14.29 -10.10 -7.93
N ARG A 101 13.50 -9.02 -7.89
CA ARG A 101 12.04 -9.08 -7.78
C ARG A 101 11.38 -8.63 -9.07
N PRO A 102 10.29 -9.30 -9.49
CA PRO A 102 9.50 -8.83 -10.60
C PRO A 102 8.87 -7.48 -10.26
N ASN A 103 9.09 -6.50 -11.13
CA ASN A 103 8.29 -5.28 -11.14
C ASN A 103 6.89 -5.63 -11.64
N PHE A 104 5.87 -5.46 -10.80
CA PHE A 104 4.47 -5.62 -11.19
C PHE A 104 3.56 -4.60 -10.53
N TYR A 105 2.47 -4.28 -11.22
CA TYR A 105 1.46 -3.34 -10.78
C TYR A 105 0.09 -3.90 -11.16
N ILE A 106 -0.75 -4.13 -10.16
CA ILE A 106 -2.10 -4.67 -10.30
C ILE A 106 -3.04 -3.73 -9.56
N PHE A 107 -4.10 -3.28 -10.22
CA PHE A 107 -5.09 -2.42 -9.57
C PHE A 107 -6.44 -2.54 -10.26
N LYS A 108 -7.54 -2.40 -9.50
CA LYS A 108 -8.89 -2.52 -10.09
C LYS A 108 -9.05 -1.46 -11.17
N SER A 109 -9.72 -1.81 -12.27
CA SER A 109 -9.90 -0.94 -13.45
C SER A 109 -10.55 0.41 -13.16
N LYS A 110 -11.30 0.52 -12.05
CA LYS A 110 -11.89 1.77 -11.57
C LYS A 110 -10.88 2.77 -10.99
N PHE A 111 -9.68 2.32 -10.62
CA PHE A 111 -8.63 3.17 -10.07
C PHE A 111 -7.62 3.55 -11.15
N LYS A 112 -7.05 4.76 -11.04
CA LYS A 112 -5.89 5.20 -11.82
C LYS A 112 -4.67 5.18 -10.92
N LEU A 113 -3.79 4.19 -11.06
CA LEU A 113 -2.56 4.13 -10.30
C LEU A 113 -1.54 5.14 -10.85
N LYS A 114 -1.19 6.14 -10.05
CA LYS A 114 -0.11 7.09 -10.33
C LYS A 114 1.16 6.62 -9.60
N HIS A 115 1.95 5.77 -10.23
CA HIS A 115 3.24 5.31 -9.70
C HIS A 115 4.32 5.48 -10.77
N ALA A 116 5.45 6.10 -10.43
CA ALA A 116 6.52 6.40 -11.40
C ALA A 116 7.01 5.14 -12.14
N GLY A 117 7.17 4.03 -11.41
CA GLY A 117 7.59 2.76 -11.98
C GLY A 117 6.61 2.10 -12.96
N LEU A 118 5.36 2.59 -13.07
CA LEU A 118 4.39 2.11 -14.05
C LEU A 118 4.83 2.46 -15.49
N VAL A 119 5.52 3.58 -15.69
CA VAL A 119 6.08 4.02 -16.99
C VAL A 119 7.08 3.00 -17.57
N TYR A 120 7.69 2.20 -16.69
CA TYR A 120 8.67 1.18 -17.05
C TYR A 120 8.06 -0.19 -17.28
N SER A 121 6.76 -0.35 -17.05
CA SER A 121 6.08 -1.63 -17.06
C SER A 121 5.17 -1.76 -18.26
N LYS A 122 5.30 -2.85 -19.02
CA LYS A 122 4.39 -3.16 -20.12
C LYS A 122 3.06 -3.67 -19.56
N LYS A 123 1.95 -3.26 -20.17
CA LYS A 123 0.63 -3.80 -19.84
C LYS A 123 0.61 -5.30 -20.16
N TYR A 124 0.14 -6.09 -19.20
CA TYR A 124 -0.09 -7.51 -19.34
C TYR A 124 -1.57 -7.71 -19.72
N LEU A 125 -1.82 -8.27 -20.89
CA LEU A 125 -3.18 -8.50 -21.39
C LEU A 125 -3.69 -9.83 -20.82
N LEU A 126 -4.64 -9.76 -19.89
CA LEU A 126 -5.38 -10.92 -19.40
C LEU A 126 -6.78 -10.91 -20.00
N ASN A 127 -7.12 -11.97 -20.74
CA ASN A 127 -8.45 -12.15 -21.27
C ASN A 127 -9.49 -12.50 -20.19
N ASN A 128 -9.05 -13.01 -19.02
CA ASN A 128 -9.95 -13.66 -18.05
C ASN A 128 -10.12 -12.93 -16.70
N ILE A 129 -9.38 -11.84 -16.42
CA ILE A 129 -9.50 -11.09 -15.15
C ILE A 129 -9.87 -9.63 -15.43
N SER A 130 -11.07 -9.43 -15.99
CA SER A 130 -11.54 -8.14 -16.50
C SER A 130 -11.58 -7.01 -15.45
N LYS A 131 -11.66 -7.36 -14.16
CA LYS A 131 -11.72 -6.39 -13.05
C LYS A 131 -10.39 -5.67 -12.78
N TYR A 132 -9.26 -6.19 -13.24
CA TYR A 132 -7.92 -5.66 -12.96
C TYR A 132 -7.21 -5.13 -14.20
N GLN A 133 -6.45 -4.06 -14.01
CA GLN A 133 -5.39 -3.65 -14.91
C GLN A 133 -4.05 -4.15 -14.35
N ILE A 134 -3.27 -4.81 -15.21
CA ILE A 134 -2.05 -5.50 -14.81
C ILE A 134 -0.90 -5.05 -15.70
N TYR A 135 0.23 -4.72 -15.08
CA TYR A 135 1.46 -4.28 -15.74
C TYR A 135 2.66 -4.97 -15.11
N GLY A 136 3.69 -5.23 -15.90
CA GLY A 136 4.98 -5.76 -15.42
C GLY A 136 5.16 -7.26 -15.66
N VAL A 137 6.06 -7.89 -14.90
CA VAL A 137 6.29 -9.35 -14.96
C VAL A 137 5.27 -10.04 -14.08
N ILE A 138 4.52 -10.96 -14.65
CA ILE A 138 3.48 -11.72 -13.96
C ILE A 138 3.78 -13.20 -14.14
N ASN A 139 3.98 -13.92 -13.04
CA ASN A 139 4.14 -15.36 -13.03
C ASN A 139 2.84 -16.05 -12.58
N LYS A 140 2.84 -17.39 -12.58
CA LYS A 140 1.67 -18.17 -12.19
C LYS A 140 1.22 -17.89 -10.75
N LYS A 141 2.15 -17.80 -9.79
CA LYS A 141 1.80 -17.51 -8.37
C LYS A 141 1.09 -16.16 -8.21
N ILE A 142 1.56 -15.12 -8.90
CA ILE A 142 0.92 -13.79 -8.88
C ILE A 142 -0.49 -13.89 -9.50
N LEU A 143 -0.66 -14.62 -10.61
CA LEU A 143 -1.99 -14.82 -11.21
C LEU A 143 -2.94 -15.57 -10.28
N ASP A 144 -2.46 -16.65 -9.67
CA ASP A 144 -3.24 -17.45 -8.73
C ASP A 144 -3.70 -16.59 -7.53
N PHE A 145 -2.81 -15.75 -7.00
CA PHE A 145 -3.16 -14.79 -5.94
C PHE A 145 -4.20 -13.75 -6.35
N VAL A 146 -4.04 -13.16 -7.54
CA VAL A 146 -5.00 -12.19 -8.10
C VAL A 146 -6.38 -12.83 -8.31
N SER A 147 -6.40 -14.12 -8.64
CA SER A 147 -7.65 -14.87 -8.81
C SER A 147 -8.30 -15.25 -7.48
N LYS A 148 -7.50 -15.53 -6.44
CA LYS A 148 -7.96 -15.96 -5.10
C LYS A 148 -8.46 -14.79 -4.25
N TYR A 149 -7.86 -13.61 -4.36
CA TYR A 149 -8.14 -12.48 -3.46
C TYR A 149 -8.65 -11.23 -4.18
N ASP A 150 -9.63 -10.53 -3.59
CA ASP A 150 -10.12 -9.24 -4.10
C ASP A 150 -9.52 -8.06 -3.32
N PHE A 151 -8.51 -7.43 -3.92
CA PHE A 151 -7.86 -6.22 -3.41
C PHE A 151 -8.05 -5.06 -4.39
N ASP A 152 -7.81 -3.82 -3.94
CA ASP A 152 -7.95 -2.63 -4.76
C ASP A 152 -6.68 -2.32 -5.55
N ILE A 153 -5.51 -2.40 -4.89
CA ILE A 153 -4.20 -2.12 -5.45
C ILE A 153 -3.20 -3.12 -4.87
N PHE A 154 -2.34 -3.68 -5.71
CA PHE A 154 -1.18 -4.46 -5.30
C PHE A 154 -0.03 -4.20 -6.27
N TYR A 155 1.11 -3.73 -5.77
CA TYR A 155 2.30 -3.57 -6.58
C TYR A 155 3.57 -3.95 -5.83
N CYS A 156 4.57 -4.36 -6.61
CA CYS A 156 5.96 -4.49 -6.18
C CYS A 156 6.81 -3.66 -7.13
N SER A 157 7.48 -2.65 -6.58
CA SER A 157 8.39 -1.76 -7.29
C SER A 157 9.81 -2.06 -6.85
N PHE A 158 10.57 -2.69 -7.72
CA PHE A 158 11.97 -3.05 -7.56
C PHE A 158 12.88 -2.03 -8.25
N VAL A 159 13.92 -1.63 -7.53
CA VAL A 159 15.03 -0.82 -8.03
C VAL A 159 16.28 -1.70 -8.05
N PRO A 160 16.86 -2.00 -9.23
CA PRO A 160 18.07 -2.81 -9.32
C PRO A 160 19.20 -2.22 -8.47
N LYS A 161 19.90 -3.06 -7.69
CA LYS A 161 21.09 -2.67 -6.89
C LYS A 161 22.18 -1.91 -7.66
N ILE A 162 22.22 -2.09 -8.98
CA ILE A 162 23.18 -1.45 -9.90
C ILE A 162 22.91 0.06 -10.05
N VAL A 163 21.72 0.51 -9.65
CA VAL A 163 21.31 1.92 -9.61
C VAL A 163 21.51 2.40 -8.18
N ASP A 164 22.23 3.51 -7.96
CA ASP A 164 22.51 4.04 -6.61
C ASP A 164 21.23 4.13 -5.77
N THR A 165 21.12 3.23 -4.78
CA THR A 165 19.87 2.89 -4.08
C THR A 165 19.49 3.90 -3.00
N LYS A 166 20.25 5.00 -2.82
CA LYS A 166 19.99 5.97 -1.75
C LYS A 166 18.64 6.69 -1.90
N VAL A 167 18.12 6.80 -3.11
CA VAL A 167 16.91 7.59 -3.40
C VAL A 167 15.65 6.73 -3.50
N PHE A 168 15.74 5.51 -4.05
CA PHE A 168 14.58 4.64 -4.23
C PHE A 168 14.82 3.25 -3.63
N LYS A 169 14.03 2.92 -2.59
CA LYS A 169 14.01 1.59 -1.97
C LYS A 169 13.04 0.68 -2.72
N SER A 170 13.41 -0.59 -2.88
CA SER A 170 12.47 -1.61 -3.34
C SER A 170 11.33 -1.73 -2.34
N GLN A 171 10.10 -1.58 -2.82
CA GLN A 171 8.91 -1.49 -1.98
C GLN A 171 7.76 -2.29 -2.56
N PHE A 172 6.88 -2.76 -1.68
CA PHE A 172 5.61 -3.33 -2.07
C PHE A 172 4.48 -2.58 -1.36
N TYR A 173 3.29 -2.64 -1.95
CA TYR A 173 2.09 -2.03 -1.41
C TYR A 173 0.88 -2.84 -1.83
N LEU A 174 0.05 -3.20 -0.87
CA LEU A 174 -1.23 -3.84 -1.06
C LEU A 174 -2.28 -3.04 -0.30
N LYS A 175 -3.43 -2.79 -0.94
CA LYS A 175 -4.59 -2.15 -0.35
C LYS A 175 -5.84 -2.94 -0.70
N GLY A 176 -6.72 -3.17 0.28
CA GLY A 176 -8.02 -3.78 0.04
C GLY A 176 -8.95 -3.71 1.25
N SER A 177 -10.04 -4.49 1.21
CA SER A 177 -10.95 -4.64 2.36
C SER A 177 -10.22 -5.21 3.56
N VAL A 178 -10.55 -4.74 4.77
CA VAL A 178 -10.06 -5.34 6.03
C VAL A 178 -10.44 -6.82 6.15
N ASP A 179 -11.46 -7.29 5.43
CA ASP A 179 -11.85 -8.71 5.46
C ASP A 179 -10.81 -9.64 4.82
N LEU A 180 -9.86 -9.12 4.03
CA LEU A 180 -8.80 -9.92 3.41
C LEU A 180 -7.99 -10.72 4.45
N ILE A 181 -7.67 -10.10 5.59
CA ILE A 181 -6.88 -10.76 6.65
C ILE A 181 -7.66 -11.79 7.45
N LYS A 182 -8.99 -11.86 7.29
CA LYS A 182 -9.80 -12.93 7.92
C LYS A 182 -9.60 -14.27 7.22
N ASN A 183 -9.11 -14.27 5.98
CA ASN A 183 -8.73 -15.49 5.29
C ASN A 183 -7.38 -15.96 5.84
N GLU A 184 -7.35 -17.16 6.43
CA GLU A 184 -6.17 -17.71 7.11
C GLU A 184 -4.98 -17.90 6.17
N ASP A 185 -5.22 -18.19 4.89
CA ASP A 185 -4.17 -18.40 3.88
C ASP A 185 -3.59 -17.08 3.36
N PHE A 186 -4.32 -15.97 3.47
CA PHE A 186 -3.98 -14.73 2.77
C PHE A 186 -2.58 -14.21 3.13
N ILE A 187 -2.23 -14.22 4.42
CA ILE A 187 -0.92 -13.74 4.87
C ILE A 187 0.19 -14.65 4.36
N LYS A 188 0.00 -15.96 4.42
CA LYS A 188 0.97 -16.94 3.92
C LYS A 188 1.20 -16.72 2.43
N ASP A 189 0.13 -16.71 1.63
CA ASP A 189 0.21 -16.54 0.18
C ASP A 189 0.85 -15.20 -0.21
N LEU A 190 0.54 -14.12 0.55
CA LEU A 190 1.16 -12.81 0.34
C LEU A 190 2.66 -12.85 0.60
N VAL A 191 3.09 -13.42 1.72
CA VAL A 191 4.52 -13.53 2.06
C VAL A 191 5.24 -14.37 1.01
N GLU A 192 4.67 -15.50 0.59
CA GLU A 192 5.27 -16.36 -0.45
C GLU A 192 5.49 -15.61 -1.77
N ILE A 193 4.58 -14.72 -2.17
CA ILE A 193 4.74 -13.88 -3.36
C ILE A 193 5.84 -12.83 -3.17
N LEU A 194 5.90 -12.22 -1.99
CA LEU A 194 6.96 -11.27 -1.65
C LEU A 194 8.33 -11.95 -1.52
N GLU A 195 8.35 -13.27 -1.28
CA GLU A 195 9.55 -14.11 -1.18
C GLU A 195 9.96 -14.79 -2.50
N GLU A 196 9.09 -14.78 -3.53
CA GLU A 196 9.36 -15.24 -4.91
C GLU A 196 10.45 -14.47 -5.69
N ARG A 197 11.61 -15.09 -5.88
CA ARG A 197 12.72 -14.50 -6.64
C ARG A 197 12.53 -14.75 -8.14
N ILE A 198 12.53 -13.69 -8.94
CA ILE A 198 12.51 -13.79 -10.40
C ILE A 198 13.70 -13.01 -10.93
N GLU A 199 14.59 -13.72 -11.60
CA GLU A 199 15.70 -13.09 -12.31
C GLU A 199 15.15 -12.35 -13.53
N ASP A 200 15.29 -11.02 -13.51
CA ASP A 200 15.05 -10.20 -14.70
C ASP A 200 16.23 -10.39 -15.66
N THR A 201 15.95 -10.43 -16.96
CA THR A 201 17.01 -10.54 -17.98
C THR A 201 17.91 -9.32 -17.98
N GLU A 202 19.21 -9.50 -18.29
CA GLU A 202 20.17 -8.38 -18.37
C GLU A 202 19.69 -7.25 -19.28
N LYS A 203 19.04 -7.59 -20.40
CA LYS A 203 18.45 -6.62 -21.32
C LYS A 203 17.42 -5.72 -20.62
N ARG A 204 16.53 -6.31 -19.82
CA ARG A 204 15.49 -5.58 -19.08
C ARG A 204 16.09 -4.74 -17.96
N ILE A 205 17.11 -5.25 -17.27
CA ILE A 205 17.86 -4.48 -16.27
C ILE A 205 18.48 -3.23 -16.91
N ASN A 206 19.10 -3.37 -18.09
CA ASN A 206 19.69 -2.26 -18.82
C ASN A 206 18.63 -1.24 -19.30
N ASP A 207 17.47 -1.70 -19.75
CA ASP A 207 16.37 -0.82 -20.14
C ASP A 207 15.83 -0.01 -18.95
N ILE A 208 15.64 -0.67 -17.79
CA ILE A 208 15.22 0.00 -16.55
C ILE A 208 16.29 1.03 -16.13
N LYS A 209 17.57 0.66 -16.17
CA LYS A 209 18.68 1.56 -15.81
C LYS A 209 18.72 2.81 -16.69
N LYS A 210 18.60 2.66 -18.01
CA LYS A 210 18.59 3.80 -18.94
C LYS A 210 17.42 4.74 -18.67
N LYS A 211 16.22 4.19 -18.51
CA LYS A 211 15.03 5.02 -18.24
C LYS A 211 15.09 5.69 -16.88
N TYR A 212 15.60 5.00 -15.86
CA TYR A 212 15.83 5.56 -14.54
C TYR A 212 16.77 6.76 -14.59
N LEU A 213 17.91 6.66 -15.28
CA LEU A 213 18.87 7.75 -15.38
C LEU A 213 18.24 9.01 -16.00
N ILE A 214 17.42 8.84 -17.04
CA ILE A 214 16.68 9.94 -17.67
C ILE A 214 15.72 10.61 -16.67
N GLU A 215 14.97 9.83 -15.88
CA GLU A 215 14.06 10.41 -14.88
C GLU A 215 14.79 11.02 -13.69
N PHE A 216 15.91 10.44 -13.26
CA PHE A 216 16.73 11.00 -12.20
C PHE A 216 17.33 12.35 -12.61
N GLU A 217 17.80 12.47 -13.85
CA GLU A 217 18.25 13.75 -14.41
C GLU A 217 17.10 14.76 -14.50
N LYS A 218 15.90 14.34 -14.93
CA LYS A 218 14.71 15.20 -14.90
C LYS A 218 14.36 15.66 -13.49
N PHE A 219 14.37 14.76 -12.51
CA PHE A 219 14.09 15.07 -11.11
C PHE A 219 15.12 16.06 -10.56
N LYS A 220 16.41 15.83 -10.79
CA LYS A 220 17.49 16.72 -10.36
C LYS A 220 17.36 18.11 -11.00
N ASN A 221 17.04 18.16 -12.29
CA ASN A 221 16.79 19.42 -13.00
C ASN A 221 15.54 20.12 -12.44
N GLU A 222 14.49 19.37 -12.12
CA GLU A 222 13.30 19.91 -11.47
C GLU A 222 13.56 20.42 -10.06
N GLU A 223 14.32 19.70 -9.23
CA GLU A 223 14.73 20.20 -7.92
C GLU A 223 15.53 21.49 -8.02
N SER A 224 16.44 21.59 -9.00
CA SER A 224 17.26 22.78 -9.23
C SER A 224 16.48 23.99 -9.78
N MET A 225 15.27 23.80 -10.32
CA MET A 225 14.44 24.90 -10.80
C MET A 225 13.86 25.71 -9.65
N GLY A 226 13.85 27.03 -9.81
CA GLY A 226 13.21 27.94 -8.87
C GLY A 226 11.70 27.73 -8.81
N PHE A 227 11.06 28.08 -7.69
CA PHE A 227 9.61 27.93 -7.49
C PHE A 227 8.77 28.55 -8.63
N ILE A 228 9.17 29.72 -9.13
CA ILE A 228 8.49 30.43 -10.22
C ILE A 228 8.59 29.66 -11.54
N GLU A 229 9.71 28.98 -11.80
CA GLU A 229 9.91 28.17 -13.02
C GLU A 229 9.06 26.89 -12.98
N LYS A 230 8.96 26.26 -11.80
CA LYS A 230 8.07 25.10 -11.58
C LYS A 230 6.62 25.47 -11.88
N MET A 231 6.15 26.60 -11.36
CA MET A 231 4.80 27.10 -11.61
C MET A 231 4.55 27.42 -13.10
N LYS A 232 5.48 28.11 -13.78
CA LYS A 232 5.36 28.40 -15.22
C LYS A 232 5.26 27.13 -16.07
N LYS A 233 6.01 26.08 -15.69
CA LYS A 233 6.01 24.78 -16.37
C LYS A 233 4.68 24.05 -16.18
N GLU A 234 4.10 24.07 -14.97
CA GLU A 234 2.78 23.49 -14.72
C GLU A 234 1.65 24.19 -15.49
N VAL A 235 1.70 25.53 -15.57
CA VAL A 235 0.70 26.31 -16.32
C VAL A 235 0.77 25.97 -17.82
N LYS A 236 1.98 25.85 -18.39
CA LYS A 236 2.17 25.43 -19.79
C LYS A 236 1.73 24.00 -20.09
N MET A 237 1.76 23.09 -19.11
CA MET A 237 1.32 21.70 -19.31
C MET A 237 -0.19 21.51 -19.16
N ARG A 238 -0.93 22.52 -18.69
CA ARG A 238 -2.38 22.49 -18.52
C ARG A 238 -3.15 23.29 -19.57
N GLY A 239 -2.46 24.08 -20.40
CA GLY A 239 -3.00 24.73 -21.61
C GLY A 239 -2.74 23.89 -22.84
#